data_AF-A0A401PU76-F1
#
_entry.id   AF-A0A401PU76-F1
#
_cell.length_a   1.000
_cell.length_b   1.000
_cell.length_c   1.000
_cell.angle_alpha   90.00
_cell.angle_beta   90.00
_cell.angle_gamma   90.00
#
_symmetry.space_group_name_H-M   'P 1'
#
loop_
_entity.id
_entity.type
_entity.pdbx_description
1 polymer ?
#
loop_
_entity_poly.entity_id
_entity_poly.type
_entity_poly.pdbx_seq_one_letter_code
_entity_poly.pdbx_strand_id
1 'polypeptide(L)'
;DILENENINLDWVFRYSLINDIVKGMVFLHNSIIGSHGNLKSSNCVVDSRFVLKITDYGLTSFRSLCDNEDSYALYAKKLWTAPELLRLERAPPQGSQKGDVYSFGIILQEIALRNGSFYIEGMDLSPKEIVQKVRNGQKPYFRPTTDINCHSEELGNFMERCWAEDNAERPDFSQIKALITRFN
;
A
#
# COMPACT_ATOMS: atom_id res chain seq x y z
N ASP A 1 -10.22 -5.39 12.76
CA ASP A 1 -10.04 -4.86 11.41
C ASP A 1 -11.14 -5.42 10.49
N ILE A 2 -11.56 -4.73 9.43
CA ILE A 2 -12.52 -5.28 8.45
C ILE A 2 -11.88 -6.40 7.64
N LEU A 3 -10.61 -6.25 7.28
CA LEU A 3 -9.89 -7.25 6.48
C LEU A 3 -9.70 -8.55 7.27
N GLU A 4 -9.40 -8.45 8.57
CA GLU A 4 -9.22 -9.59 9.48
C GLU A 4 -10.53 -10.21 9.97
N ASN A 5 -11.68 -9.55 9.79
CA ASN A 5 -12.96 -10.08 10.30
C ASN A 5 -13.60 -11.07 9.31
N GLU A 6 -13.43 -12.36 9.56
CA GLU A 6 -13.97 -13.45 8.73
C GLU A 6 -15.51 -13.41 8.60
N ASN A 7 -16.22 -12.79 9.56
CA ASN A 7 -17.68 -12.68 9.52
C ASN A 7 -18.18 -11.65 8.48
N ILE A 8 -17.30 -10.79 7.97
CA ILE A 8 -17.63 -9.85 6.90
C ILE A 8 -17.39 -10.56 5.57
N ASN A 9 -18.47 -10.78 4.81
CA ASN A 9 -18.38 -11.30 3.45
C ASN A 9 -17.83 -10.20 2.52
N LEU A 10 -16.51 -10.20 2.34
CA LEU A 10 -15.79 -9.38 1.37
C LEU A 10 -15.83 -10.06 0.00
N ASP A 11 -17.00 -9.99 -0.65
CA ASP A 11 -17.11 -10.36 -2.05
C ASP A 11 -16.33 -9.39 -2.95
N TRP A 12 -16.12 -9.77 -4.21
CA TRP A 12 -15.32 -8.97 -5.13
C TRP A 12 -15.95 -7.60 -5.42
N VAL A 13 -17.29 -7.49 -5.40
CA VAL A 13 -18.00 -6.23 -5.57
C VAL A 13 -17.62 -5.26 -4.44
N PHE A 14 -17.65 -5.74 -3.20
CA PHE A 14 -17.28 -4.94 -2.05
C PHE A 14 -15.78 -4.60 -2.05
N ARG A 15 -14.89 -5.53 -2.39
CA ARG A 15 -13.44 -5.26 -2.54
C ARG A 15 -13.18 -4.17 -3.58
N TYR A 16 -13.81 -4.24 -4.75
CA TYR A 16 -13.68 -3.20 -5.78
C TYR A 16 -14.21 -1.84 -5.33
N SER A 17 -15.27 -1.79 -4.53
CA SER A 17 -15.74 -0.52 -3.94
C SER A 17 -14.69 0.11 -3.02
N LEU A 18 -14.03 -0.68 -2.15
CA LEU A 18 -12.96 -0.20 -1.28
C LEU A 18 -11.77 0.31 -2.09
N ILE A 19 -11.34 -0.47 -3.09
CA ILE A 19 -10.25 -0.09 -4.01
C ILE A 19 -10.57 1.23 -4.72
N ASN A 20 -11.80 1.38 -5.22
CA ASN A 20 -12.25 2.59 -5.93
C ASN A 20 -12.27 3.82 -5.01
N ASP A 21 -12.69 3.65 -3.75
CA ASP A 21 -12.69 4.72 -2.76
C ASP A 21 -11.27 5.18 -2.41
N ILE A 22 -10.31 4.25 -2.23
CA ILE A 22 -8.89 4.59 -2.05
C ILE A 22 -8.38 5.40 -3.24
N VAL A 23 -8.67 4.94 -4.46
CA VAL A 23 -8.17 5.58 -5.68
C VAL A 23 -8.75 6.97 -5.86
N LYS A 24 -10.05 7.17 -5.63
CA LYS A 24 -10.67 8.51 -5.66
C LYS A 24 -10.02 9.43 -4.62
N GLY A 25 -9.82 8.96 -3.40
CA GLY A 25 -9.18 9.72 -2.34
C GLY A 25 -7.74 10.12 -2.68
N MET A 26 -6.95 9.19 -3.23
CA MET A 26 -5.56 9.44 -3.61
C MET A 26 -5.43 10.35 -4.83
N VAL A 27 -6.31 10.23 -5.84
CA VAL A 27 -6.37 11.20 -6.94
C VAL A 27 -6.64 12.61 -6.40
N PHE A 28 -7.56 12.76 -5.45
CA PHE A 28 -7.83 14.05 -4.83
C PHE A 28 -6.60 14.59 -4.08
N LEU A 29 -5.96 13.76 -3.24
CA LEU A 29 -4.80 14.16 -2.46
C LEU A 29 -3.61 14.56 -3.34
N HIS A 30 -3.29 13.78 -4.38
CA HIS A 30 -2.18 14.05 -5.30
C HIS A 30 -2.34 15.33 -6.12
N ASN A 31 -3.58 15.75 -6.37
CA ASN A 31 -3.89 17.00 -7.06
C ASN A 31 -4.14 18.19 -6.11
N SER A 32 -4.05 17.97 -4.80
CA SER A 32 -4.22 19.02 -3.79
C SER A 32 -2.86 19.62 -3.37
N ILE A 33 -2.90 20.66 -2.53
CA ILE A 33 -1.69 21.27 -1.93
C ILE A 33 -0.88 20.28 -1.08
N ILE A 34 -1.46 19.16 -0.66
CA ILE A 34 -0.77 18.14 0.12
C ILE A 34 0.24 17.39 -0.76
N GLY A 35 -0.09 17.20 -2.05
CA GLY A 35 0.80 16.62 -3.07
C GLY A 35 1.03 15.11 -2.96
N SER A 36 1.18 14.56 -1.76
CA SER A 36 1.34 13.11 -1.49
C SER A 36 0.95 12.76 -0.05
N HIS A 37 0.54 11.51 0.18
CA HIS A 37 0.16 11.04 1.51
C HIS A 37 1.38 10.74 2.38
N GLY A 38 2.37 10.04 1.83
CA GLY A 38 3.66 9.73 2.46
C GLY A 38 3.61 8.73 3.62
N ASN A 39 2.44 8.17 3.93
CA ASN A 39 2.23 7.15 4.98
C ASN A 39 0.97 6.35 4.68
N LEU A 40 0.73 6.05 3.40
CA LEU A 40 -0.44 5.28 2.98
C LEU A 40 -0.26 3.82 3.44
N LYS A 41 -1.25 3.27 4.13
CA LYS A 41 -1.29 1.90 4.65
C LYS A 41 -2.72 1.51 4.98
N SER A 42 -3.01 0.23 5.06
CA SER A 42 -4.36 -0.29 5.35
C SER A 42 -4.96 0.30 6.64
N SER A 43 -4.17 0.42 7.71
CA SER A 43 -4.61 1.06 8.98
C SER A 43 -4.98 2.55 8.88
N ASN A 44 -4.58 3.24 7.82
CA ASN A 44 -4.95 4.63 7.54
C ASN A 44 -6.15 4.73 6.56
N CYS A 45 -6.68 3.60 6.10
CA CYS A 45 -7.88 3.48 5.29
C CYS A 45 -9.05 3.00 6.17
N VAL A 46 -9.83 3.93 6.71
CA VAL A 46 -10.94 3.63 7.64
C VAL A 46 -12.26 3.57 6.91
N VAL A 47 -13.17 2.70 7.35
CA VAL A 47 -14.50 2.55 6.76
C VAL A 47 -15.56 3.06 7.73
N ASP A 48 -16.48 3.87 7.23
CA ASP A 48 -17.57 4.41 8.05
C ASP A 48 -18.80 3.47 8.10
N SER A 49 -19.82 3.85 8.88
CA SER A 49 -21.06 3.07 9.04
C SER A 49 -21.84 2.82 7.74
N ARG A 50 -21.52 3.52 6.65
CA ARG A 50 -22.14 3.36 5.33
C ARG A 50 -21.27 2.55 4.37
N PHE A 51 -20.24 1.88 4.91
CA PHE A 51 -19.27 1.11 4.13
C PHE A 51 -18.47 1.92 3.10
N VAL A 52 -18.30 3.23 3.36
CA VAL A 52 -17.46 4.12 2.53
C VAL A 52 -16.07 4.20 3.14
N LEU A 53 -15.04 3.95 2.33
CA LEU A 53 -13.65 4.05 2.76
C LEU A 53 -13.17 5.50 2.70
N LYS A 54 -12.48 5.93 3.74
CA LYS A 54 -11.86 7.25 3.88
C LYS A 54 -10.39 7.11 4.22
N ILE A 55 -9.59 7.92 3.54
CA ILE A 55 -8.16 8.03 3.79
C ILE A 55 -7.95 9.01 4.94
N THR A 56 -7.07 8.66 5.88
CA THR A 56 -6.77 9.43 7.09
C THR A 56 -5.26 9.59 7.27
N ASP A 57 -4.83 10.37 8.26
CA ASP A 57 -3.41 10.58 8.56
C ASP A 57 -2.63 11.03 7.30
N TYR A 58 -3.09 12.08 6.62
CA TYR A 58 -2.34 12.75 5.54
C TYR A 58 -2.03 14.19 5.96
N GLY A 59 -0.99 14.79 5.39
CA GLY A 59 -0.60 16.18 5.72
C GLY A 59 0.02 16.37 7.12
N LEU A 60 0.23 15.29 7.89
CA LEU A 60 0.83 15.33 9.24
C LEU A 60 2.37 15.17 9.21
N THR A 61 3.02 15.71 8.20
CA THR A 61 4.46 15.50 7.93
C THR A 61 5.36 15.95 9.09
N SER A 62 5.02 17.06 9.73
CA SER A 62 5.76 17.64 10.87
C SER A 62 5.70 16.80 12.15
N PHE A 63 4.66 15.98 12.33
CA PHE A 63 4.50 15.11 13.51
C PHE A 63 5.21 13.77 13.36
N ARG A 64 5.54 13.37 12.13
CA ARG A 64 6.19 12.07 11.83
C ARG A 64 7.69 12.05 12.14
N SER A 65 8.32 13.21 12.21
CA SER A 65 9.76 13.35 12.46
C SER A 65 10.18 13.27 13.92
N LEU A 66 9.24 13.10 14.87
CA LEU A 66 9.49 13.38 16.29
C LEU A 66 9.74 12.17 17.19
N CYS A 67 9.51 10.94 16.75
CA CYS A 67 9.49 9.81 17.68
C CYS A 67 9.96 8.51 17.03
N ASP A 68 11.26 8.23 16.97
CA ASP A 68 11.72 6.87 16.73
C ASP A 68 12.89 6.53 17.67
N ASN A 69 12.64 5.60 18.61
CA ASN A 69 13.71 4.80 19.19
C ASN A 69 14.29 3.91 18.07
N GLU A 70 15.61 3.89 17.92
CA GLU A 70 16.28 3.48 16.68
C GLU A 70 16.14 1.99 16.25
N ASP A 71 15.52 1.10 17.01
CA ASP A 71 15.46 -0.31 16.59
C ASP A 71 14.29 -1.09 17.21
N SER A 72 13.05 -0.64 16.98
CA SER A 72 11.85 -1.33 17.50
C SER A 72 11.07 -2.09 16.44
N TYR A 73 10.42 -3.19 16.83
CA TYR A 73 9.50 -3.94 15.95
C TYR A 73 8.43 -3.02 15.34
N ALA A 74 7.85 -2.13 16.16
CA ALA A 74 6.82 -1.19 15.74
C ALA A 74 7.30 -0.21 14.65
N LEU A 75 8.58 0.18 14.68
CA LEU A 75 9.18 1.03 13.65
C LEU A 75 9.21 0.32 12.30
N TYR A 76 9.71 -0.92 12.25
CA TYR A 76 9.78 -1.68 11.01
C TYR A 76 8.40 -2.09 10.50
N ALA A 77 7.47 -2.43 11.39
CA ALA A 77 6.08 -2.71 11.02
C ALA A 77 5.44 -1.54 10.27
N LYS A 78 5.67 -0.29 10.72
CA LYS A 78 5.18 0.91 10.02
C LYS A 78 5.78 1.09 8.61
N LYS A 79 6.93 0.47 8.32
CA LYS A 79 7.66 0.61 7.06
C LYS A 79 7.29 -0.46 6.01
N LEU A 80 6.41 -1.40 6.31
CA LEU A 80 6.04 -2.49 5.39
C LEU A 80 5.40 -2.00 4.07
N TRP A 81 4.77 -0.83 4.08
CA TRP A 81 4.20 -0.19 2.89
C TRP A 81 5.18 0.79 2.21
N THR A 82 6.39 0.98 2.74
CA THR A 82 7.31 1.99 2.25
C THR A 82 8.06 1.50 1.01
N ALA A 83 8.05 2.31 -0.04
CA ALA A 83 8.70 1.99 -1.30
C ALA A 83 10.23 1.83 -1.16
N PRO A 84 10.86 0.95 -1.97
CA PRO A 84 12.30 0.64 -1.86
C PRO A 84 13.19 1.88 -2.01
N GLU A 85 12.85 2.82 -2.90
CA GLU A 85 13.61 4.05 -3.09
C GLU A 85 13.58 4.95 -1.85
N LEU A 86 12.46 4.97 -1.11
CA LEU A 86 12.34 5.74 0.13
C LEU A 86 13.06 5.04 1.29
N LEU A 87 13.08 3.70 1.32
CA LEU A 87 13.83 2.93 2.32
C LEU A 87 15.36 3.06 2.16
N ARG A 88 15.84 3.39 0.96
CA ARG A 88 17.27 3.55 0.68
C ARG A 88 17.83 4.91 1.07
N LEU A 89 16.98 5.94 1.11
CA LEU A 89 17.39 7.28 1.52
C LEU A 89 17.77 7.28 3.01
N GLU A 90 18.91 7.90 3.34
CA GLU A 90 19.28 8.15 4.74
C GLU A 90 18.23 8.99 5.46
N ARG A 91 17.66 9.97 4.74
CA ARG A 91 16.54 10.80 5.19
C ARG A 91 15.51 10.91 4.07
N ALA A 92 14.52 10.04 4.12
CA ALA A 92 13.38 10.15 3.21
C ALA A 92 12.60 11.46 3.48
N PRO A 93 12.07 12.11 2.44
CA PRO A 93 11.22 13.28 2.62
C PRO A 93 9.99 12.91 3.48
N PRO A 94 9.63 13.68 4.51
CA PRO A 94 8.50 13.36 5.40
C PRO A 94 7.14 13.24 4.69
N GLN A 95 7.00 13.92 3.55
CA GLN A 95 5.83 13.86 2.66
C GLN A 95 5.83 12.63 1.73
N GLY A 96 6.91 11.85 1.70
CA GLY A 96 7.10 10.76 0.76
C GLY A 96 7.15 11.25 -0.70
N SER A 97 6.57 10.46 -1.59
CA SER A 97 6.41 10.81 -3.01
C SER A 97 5.11 10.21 -3.54
N GLN A 98 4.56 10.77 -4.61
CA GLN A 98 3.37 10.20 -5.26
C GLN A 98 3.59 8.75 -5.71
N LYS A 99 4.78 8.44 -6.26
CA LYS A 99 5.14 7.07 -6.65
C LYS A 99 5.37 6.14 -5.46
N GLY A 100 5.76 6.69 -4.31
CA GLY A 100 5.82 5.97 -3.05
C GLY A 100 4.42 5.56 -2.57
N ASP A 101 3.44 6.47 -2.67
CA ASP A 101 2.05 6.14 -2.34
C ASP A 101 1.48 5.06 -3.26
N VAL A 102 1.87 5.05 -4.55
CA VAL A 102 1.45 3.98 -5.49
C VAL A 102 2.01 2.62 -5.08
N TYR A 103 3.27 2.56 -4.62
CA TYR A 103 3.84 1.33 -4.06
C TYR A 103 3.05 0.86 -2.85
N SER A 104 2.78 1.77 -1.91
CA SER A 104 1.99 1.46 -0.71
C SER A 104 0.60 0.93 -1.08
N PHE A 105 -0.04 1.51 -2.10
CA PHE A 105 -1.30 1.05 -2.64
C PHE A 105 -1.22 -0.38 -3.19
N GLY A 106 -0.12 -0.75 -3.87
CA GLY A 106 0.12 -2.14 -4.29
C GLY A 106 0.12 -3.14 -3.14
N ILE A 107 0.75 -2.78 -2.01
CA ILE A 107 0.72 -3.61 -0.79
C ILE A 107 -0.72 -3.72 -0.23
N ILE A 108 -1.48 -2.63 -0.21
CA ILE A 108 -2.88 -2.64 0.25
C ILE A 108 -3.77 -3.50 -0.67
N LEU A 109 -3.53 -3.49 -1.98
CA LEU A 109 -4.25 -4.35 -2.92
C LEU A 109 -4.04 -5.84 -2.59
N GLN A 110 -2.83 -6.23 -2.18
CA GLN A 110 -2.57 -7.59 -1.74
C GLN A 110 -3.37 -7.92 -0.47
N GLU A 111 -3.36 -7.03 0.52
CA GLU A 111 -4.13 -7.20 1.76
C GLU A 111 -5.63 -7.39 1.46
N ILE A 112 -6.18 -6.63 0.51
CA ILE A 112 -7.58 -6.75 0.07
C ILE A 112 -7.82 -8.08 -0.67
N ALA A 113 -6.90 -8.49 -1.55
CA ALA A 113 -7.07 -9.65 -2.40
C ALA A 113 -6.95 -10.98 -1.63
N LEU A 114 -5.95 -11.09 -0.76
CA LEU A 114 -5.61 -12.34 -0.06
C LEU A 114 -6.23 -12.38 1.35
N ARG A 115 -6.59 -11.23 1.94
CA ARG A 115 -7.03 -11.10 3.33
C ARG A 115 -6.01 -11.65 4.34
N ASN A 116 -4.73 -11.65 3.97
CA ASN A 116 -3.62 -11.90 4.87
C ASN A 116 -3.09 -10.58 5.44
N GLY A 117 -2.18 -10.68 6.42
CA GLY A 117 -1.49 -9.52 6.97
C GLY A 117 -0.66 -8.75 5.93
N SER A 118 -0.19 -7.58 6.34
CA SER A 118 0.62 -6.69 5.49
C SER A 118 1.91 -7.34 4.99
N PHE A 119 2.19 -7.20 3.68
CA PHE A 119 3.36 -7.80 3.03
C PHE A 119 3.41 -9.32 3.24
N TYR A 120 2.32 -10.02 2.93
CA TYR A 120 2.23 -11.46 3.11
C TYR A 120 3.13 -12.20 2.10
N ILE A 121 3.85 -13.21 2.60
CA ILE A 121 4.65 -14.13 1.80
C ILE A 121 4.25 -15.55 2.16
N GLU A 122 3.76 -16.30 1.18
CA GLU A 122 3.37 -17.69 1.38
C GLU A 122 4.58 -18.54 1.80
N GLY A 123 4.39 -19.33 2.87
CA GLY A 123 5.41 -20.27 3.37
C GLY A 123 6.60 -19.61 4.08
N MET A 124 6.57 -18.31 4.37
CA MET A 124 7.62 -17.63 5.13
C MET A 124 7.06 -16.83 6.30
N ASP A 125 7.66 -17.00 7.47
CA ASP A 125 7.41 -16.15 8.65
C ASP A 125 8.64 -15.27 8.87
N LEU A 126 8.56 -14.01 8.40
CA LEU A 126 9.65 -13.04 8.47
C LEU A 126 9.24 -11.88 9.36
N SER A 127 10.16 -11.43 10.20
CA SER A 127 9.94 -10.21 10.97
C SER A 127 9.84 -8.98 10.05
N PRO A 128 9.15 -7.91 10.46
CA PRO A 128 9.10 -6.68 9.69
C PRO A 128 10.49 -6.10 9.36
N LYS A 129 11.47 -6.30 10.25
CA LYS A 129 12.86 -5.87 10.03
C LYS A 129 13.49 -6.62 8.86
N GLU A 130 13.32 -7.93 8.79
CA GLU A 130 13.84 -8.75 7.69
C GLU A 130 13.18 -8.41 6.36
N ILE A 131 11.86 -8.22 6.35
CA ILE A 131 11.10 -7.80 5.15
C ILE A 131 11.64 -6.46 4.64
N VAL A 132 11.69 -5.44 5.50
CA VAL A 132 12.16 -4.09 5.14
C VAL A 132 13.60 -4.12 4.64
N GLN A 133 14.48 -4.92 5.25
CA GLN A 133 15.86 -5.07 4.80
C GLN A 133 15.94 -5.74 3.41
N LYS A 134 15.17 -6.82 3.17
CA LYS A 134 15.13 -7.50 1.86
C LYS A 134 14.63 -6.57 0.75
N VAL A 135 13.57 -5.80 1.02
CA VAL A 135 13.05 -4.78 0.07
C VAL A 135 14.10 -3.70 -0.19
N ARG A 136 14.71 -3.17 0.88
CA ARG A 136 15.76 -2.13 0.79
C ARG A 136 16.96 -2.60 -0.03
N ASN A 137 17.40 -3.84 0.15
CA ASN A 137 18.58 -4.39 -0.54
C ASN A 137 18.40 -4.50 -2.05
N GLY A 138 17.17 -4.66 -2.56
CA GLY A 138 16.91 -4.66 -4.00
C GLY A 138 17.57 -5.80 -4.78
N GLN A 139 17.85 -6.93 -4.12
CA GLN A 139 18.41 -8.11 -4.80
C GLN A 139 17.38 -8.69 -5.78
N LYS A 140 17.83 -9.14 -6.96
CA LYS A 140 16.96 -9.81 -7.96
C LYS A 140 16.84 -11.32 -7.67
N PRO A 141 15.65 -11.94 -7.82
CA PRO A 141 14.36 -11.29 -8.07
C PRO A 141 13.95 -10.40 -6.88
N TYR A 142 13.37 -9.23 -7.18
CA TYR A 142 13.05 -8.25 -6.16
C TYR A 142 12.08 -8.83 -5.14
N PHE A 143 12.38 -8.63 -3.85
CA PHE A 143 11.53 -9.15 -2.79
C PHE A 143 10.19 -8.42 -2.79
N ARG A 144 9.11 -9.17 -3.08
CA ARG A 144 7.74 -8.68 -3.23
C ARG A 144 6.74 -9.62 -2.55
N PRO A 145 5.57 -9.10 -2.17
CA PRO A 145 4.52 -9.92 -1.58
C PRO A 145 4.01 -11.01 -2.52
N THR A 146 3.46 -12.10 -1.97
CA THR A 146 2.85 -13.18 -2.76
C THR A 146 1.61 -12.70 -3.53
N THR A 147 1.54 -13.07 -4.80
CA THR A 147 0.34 -12.97 -5.65
C THR A 147 -0.23 -14.37 -5.84
N ASP A 148 -1.50 -14.57 -5.47
CA ASP A 148 -2.21 -15.84 -5.70
C ASP A 148 -3.32 -15.64 -6.73
N ILE A 149 -3.09 -16.17 -7.94
CA ILE A 149 -4.02 -16.06 -9.07
C ILE A 149 -5.34 -16.83 -8.83
N ASN A 150 -5.40 -17.71 -7.83
CA ASN A 150 -6.65 -18.36 -7.45
C ASN A 150 -7.54 -17.43 -6.61
N CYS A 151 -6.96 -16.42 -5.96
CA CYS A 151 -7.71 -15.48 -5.13
C CYS A 151 -8.30 -14.33 -5.96
N HIS A 152 -7.60 -13.86 -6.99
CA HIS A 152 -7.93 -12.66 -7.78
C HIS A 152 -7.79 -12.90 -9.29
N SER A 153 -8.38 -12.03 -10.12
CA SER A 153 -8.20 -12.12 -11.57
C SER A 153 -6.74 -11.86 -11.99
N GLU A 154 -6.34 -12.37 -13.14
CA GLU A 154 -5.00 -12.17 -13.70
C GLU A 154 -4.71 -10.69 -13.95
N GLU A 155 -5.71 -9.94 -14.41
CA GLU A 155 -5.60 -8.50 -14.65
C GLU A 155 -5.33 -7.73 -13.34
N LEU A 156 -5.99 -8.12 -12.24
CA LEU A 156 -5.74 -7.50 -10.94
C LEU A 156 -4.35 -7.85 -10.40
N GLY A 157 -3.88 -9.08 -10.61
CA GLY A 157 -2.51 -9.49 -10.27
C GLY A 157 -1.45 -8.67 -10.99
N ASN A 158 -1.54 -8.60 -12.33
CA ASN A 158 -0.66 -7.78 -13.16
C ASN A 158 -0.71 -6.29 -12.77
N PHE A 159 -1.90 -5.79 -12.43
CA PHE A 159 -2.09 -4.42 -11.99
C PHE A 159 -1.42 -4.14 -10.62
N MET A 160 -1.58 -5.06 -9.67
CA MET A 160 -0.93 -5.02 -8.36
C MET A 160 0.59 -5.01 -8.49
N GLU A 161 1.13 -5.87 -9.37
CA GLU A 161 2.56 -5.96 -9.60
C GLU A 161 3.17 -4.69 -10.17
N ARG A 162 2.45 -4.03 -11.09
CA ARG A 162 2.87 -2.74 -11.64
C ARG A 162 2.89 -1.63 -10.58
N CYS A 163 2.01 -1.70 -9.57
CA CYS A 163 1.98 -0.70 -8.51
C CYS A 163 3.23 -0.77 -7.62
N TRP A 164 3.79 -1.96 -7.39
CA TRP A 164 5.00 -2.13 -6.57
C TRP A 164 6.29 -2.36 -7.37
N ALA A 165 6.32 -1.94 -8.64
CA ALA A 165 7.52 -2.03 -9.46
C ALA A 165 8.75 -1.42 -8.74
N GLU A 166 9.92 -2.04 -8.94
CA GLU A 166 11.17 -1.57 -8.32
C GLU A 166 11.51 -0.15 -8.80
N ASP A 167 11.47 0.07 -10.11
CA ASP A 167 11.60 1.40 -10.68
C ASP A 167 10.30 2.18 -10.47
N ASN A 168 10.42 3.37 -9.86
CA ASN A 168 9.29 4.23 -9.58
C ASN A 168 8.67 4.84 -10.86
N ALA A 169 9.41 4.89 -11.97
CA ALA A 169 8.93 5.38 -13.26
C ALA A 169 7.98 4.40 -13.95
N GLU A 170 8.12 3.10 -13.67
CA GLU A 170 7.26 2.04 -14.22
C GLU A 170 5.89 1.98 -13.54
N ARG A 171 5.78 2.53 -12.33
CA ARG A 171 4.53 2.54 -11.57
C ARG A 171 3.53 3.49 -12.24
N PRO A 172 2.25 3.11 -12.39
CA PRO A 172 1.23 4.03 -12.88
C PRO A 172 1.01 5.18 -11.89
N ASP A 173 0.51 6.33 -12.33
CA ASP A 173 -0.02 7.35 -11.41
C ASP A 173 -1.49 7.05 -11.04
N PHE A 174 -2.01 7.71 -10.00
CA PHE A 174 -3.38 7.46 -9.56
C PHE A 174 -4.47 7.85 -10.58
N SER A 175 -4.17 8.75 -11.52
CA SER A 175 -5.10 9.08 -12.61
C SER A 175 -5.18 7.94 -13.63
N GLN A 176 -4.03 7.34 -13.98
CA GLN A 176 -3.95 6.13 -14.80
C GLN A 176 -4.61 4.94 -14.09
N ILE A 177 -4.35 4.75 -12.80
CA ILE A 177 -4.99 3.72 -11.97
C ILE A 177 -6.51 3.87 -11.99
N LYS A 178 -7.03 5.09 -11.80
CA LYS A 178 -8.47 5.36 -11.86
C LYS A 178 -9.08 4.96 -13.19
N ALA A 179 -8.41 5.27 -14.31
CA ALA A 179 -8.87 4.88 -15.64
C ALA A 179 -8.88 3.35 -15.83
N LEU A 180 -7.92 2.63 -15.24
CA LEU A 180 -7.85 1.16 -15.29
C LEU A 180 -8.97 0.52 -14.46
N ILE A 181 -9.19 0.99 -13.22
CA ILE A 181 -10.20 0.40 -12.32
C ILE A 181 -11.62 0.61 -12.82
N THR A 182 -11.88 1.71 -13.54
CA THR A 182 -13.19 1.93 -14.15
C THR A 182 -13.55 0.86 -15.19
N ARG A 183 -12.58 0.08 -15.69
CA ARG A 183 -12.81 -1.04 -16.61
C ARG A 183 -13.16 -2.36 -15.91
N PHE A 184 -12.95 -2.46 -14.60
CA PHE A 184 -13.27 -3.65 -13.80
C PHE A 184 -14.67 -3.61 -13.17
N ASN A 185 -15.34 -2.45 -13.21
CA ASN A 185 -16.75 -2.27 -12.85
C ASN A 185 -17.64 -2.39 -14.08
#